data_AF-A0A0Q4V4L6-F1
#
_entry.id   AF-A0A0Q4V4L6-F1
#
_cell.length_a   1.000
_cell.length_b   1.000
_cell.length_c   1.000
_cell.angle_alpha   90.00
_cell.angle_beta   90.00
_cell.angle_gamma   90.00
#
_symmetry.space_group_name_H-M   'P 1'
#
loop_
_entity.id
_entity.type
_entity.pdbx_description
1 polymer ?
#
loop_
_entity_poly.entity_id
_entity_poly.type
_entity_poly.pdbx_seq_one_letter_code
_entity_poly.pdbx_strand_id
1 'polypeptide(L)'
;MTDRDRTATEDSTGGGFTAGIVQKAIAPLLRVLRDEIASAKREVGQRVAGAKRGLVLTAAGAVLALVAVGLVAALDVTLLMLVVPAWAAVAITLVVFLVAAGILLAVGIRGISRGVPPVPRDTIAAAKNRTEDTGTHARAID
;
A
#
# COMPACT_ATOMS: atom_id res chain seq x y z
N MET A 1 -6.74 42.22 54.12
CA MET A 1 -5.88 41.15 53.54
C MET A 1 -6.34 39.86 54.21
N THR A 2 -7.15 38.96 53.64
CA THR A 2 -7.47 38.63 52.25
C THR A 2 -8.78 37.83 52.28
N ASP A 3 -9.72 38.19 51.42
CA ASP A 3 -10.92 37.42 51.11
C ASP A 3 -10.53 36.30 50.13
N ARG A 4 -10.43 35.05 50.60
CA ARG A 4 -10.25 33.84 49.76
C ARG A 4 -10.62 32.58 50.55
N ASP A 5 -11.91 32.26 50.63
CA ASP A 5 -12.33 30.87 50.93
C ASP A 5 -13.77 30.54 50.47
N ARG A 6 -14.31 31.28 49.49
CA ARG A 6 -15.46 30.82 48.70
C ARG A 6 -14.94 30.31 47.37
N THR A 7 -14.87 28.99 47.13
CA THR A 7 -14.82 28.39 45.76
C THR A 7 -14.74 26.84 45.71
N ALA A 8 -15.05 26.07 46.75
CA ALA A 8 -14.75 24.63 46.74
C ALA A 8 -15.93 23.65 46.94
N THR A 9 -17.18 24.02 46.66
CA THR A 9 -18.32 23.13 47.00
C THR A 9 -19.43 22.89 45.97
N GLU A 10 -19.36 23.35 44.70
CA GLU A 10 -20.49 23.14 43.75
C GLU A 10 -20.27 22.20 42.54
N ASP A 11 -19.08 21.64 42.26
CA ASP A 11 -18.84 20.98 40.96
C ASP A 11 -18.70 19.44 40.93
N SER A 12 -18.92 18.72 42.04
CA SER A 12 -18.56 17.28 42.13
C SER A 12 -19.64 16.28 41.70
N THR A 13 -20.93 16.65 41.69
CA THR A 13 -22.04 15.70 41.42
C THR A 13 -22.46 15.68 39.93
N GLY A 14 -22.44 16.83 39.24
CA GLY A 14 -22.72 16.92 37.81
C GLY A 14 -21.55 16.50 36.90
N GLY A 15 -20.32 16.74 37.35
CA GLY A 15 -19.11 16.38 36.61
C GLY A 15 -18.91 14.87 36.48
N GLY A 16 -19.17 14.09 37.54
CA GLY A 16 -19.01 12.64 37.53
C GLY A 16 -20.02 11.91 36.64
N PHE A 17 -21.27 12.37 36.62
CA PHE A 17 -22.33 11.79 35.77
C PHE A 17 -22.09 12.09 34.27
N THR A 18 -21.74 13.34 33.95
CA THR A 18 -21.43 13.75 32.57
C THR A 18 -20.20 13.00 32.03
N ALA A 19 -19.16 12.87 32.85
CA ALA A 19 -17.98 12.06 32.51
C ALA A 19 -18.35 10.57 32.31
N GLY A 20 -19.23 10.02 33.15
CA GLY A 20 -19.68 8.64 33.05
C GLY A 20 -20.45 8.32 31.76
N ILE A 21 -21.30 9.23 31.28
CA ILE A 21 -22.05 9.05 30.02
C ILE A 21 -21.12 9.12 28.81
N VAL A 22 -20.23 10.12 28.77
CA VAL A 22 -19.24 10.26 27.69
C VAL A 22 -18.37 9.01 27.60
N GLN A 23 -17.94 8.46 28.73
CA GLN A 23 -17.12 7.26 28.74
C GLN A 23 -17.87 6.01 28.27
N LYS A 24 -19.16 5.87 28.60
CA LYS A 24 -20.01 4.76 28.17
C LYS A 24 -20.32 4.79 26.66
N ALA A 25 -20.41 5.98 26.06
CA ALA A 25 -20.63 6.15 24.62
C ALA A 25 -19.35 5.93 23.78
N ILE A 26 -18.17 6.24 24.33
CA ILE A 26 -16.89 6.10 23.62
C ILE A 26 -16.33 4.66 23.70
N ALA A 27 -16.62 3.92 24.77
CA ALA A 27 -16.10 2.56 24.96
C ALA A 27 -16.45 1.55 23.82
N PRO A 28 -17.67 1.53 23.25
CA PRO A 28 -18.01 0.66 22.12
C PRO A 28 -17.25 1.02 20.85
N LEU A 29 -17.08 2.32 20.57
CA LEU A 29 -16.35 2.82 19.40
C LEU A 29 -14.88 2.42 19.46
N LEU A 30 -14.25 2.56 20.63
CA LEU A 30 -12.88 2.10 20.85
C LEU A 30 -12.72 0.58 20.66
N ARG A 31 -13.75 -0.20 21.01
CA ARG A 31 -13.75 -1.65 20.80
C ARG A 31 -13.80 -2.01 19.32
N VAL A 32 -14.70 -1.38 18.56
CA VAL A 32 -14.81 -1.58 17.10
C VAL A 32 -13.53 -1.17 16.40
N LEU A 33 -12.96 0.00 16.72
CA LEU A 33 -11.67 0.41 16.15
C LEU A 33 -10.56 -0.62 16.43
N ARG A 34 -10.49 -1.13 17.66
CA ARG A 34 -9.45 -2.09 18.02
C ARG A 34 -9.62 -3.42 17.30
N ASP A 35 -10.85 -3.87 17.10
CA ASP A 35 -11.15 -5.10 16.36
C ASP A 35 -10.84 -4.94 14.87
N GLU A 36 -11.15 -3.79 14.27
CA GLU A 36 -10.82 -3.47 12.87
C GLU A 36 -9.30 -3.39 12.66
N ILE A 37 -8.58 -2.75 13.58
CA ILE A 37 -7.11 -2.69 13.58
C ILE A 37 -6.52 -4.10 13.73
N ALA A 38 -7.09 -4.94 14.60
CA ALA A 38 -6.64 -6.31 14.78
C ALA A 38 -6.89 -7.16 13.52
N SER A 39 -8.02 -6.96 12.85
CA SER A 39 -8.36 -7.61 11.58
C SER A 39 -7.41 -7.19 10.46
N ALA A 40 -7.23 -5.88 10.26
CA ALA A 40 -6.30 -5.31 9.29
C ALA A 40 -4.86 -5.79 9.54
N LYS A 41 -4.42 -5.87 10.80
CA LYS A 41 -3.10 -6.40 11.16
C LYS A 41 -2.93 -7.86 10.76
N ARG A 42 -3.96 -8.70 10.93
CA ARG A 42 -3.92 -10.11 10.50
C ARG A 42 -3.86 -10.22 8.98
N GLU A 43 -4.69 -9.48 8.27
CA GLU A 43 -4.73 -9.50 6.81
C GLU A 43 -3.44 -8.97 6.18
N VAL A 44 -2.93 -7.82 6.65
CA VAL A 44 -1.63 -7.28 6.26
C VAL A 44 -0.53 -8.28 6.58
N GLY A 45 -0.55 -8.90 7.77
CA GLY A 45 0.41 -9.92 8.16
C GLY A 45 0.43 -11.13 7.20
N GLN A 46 -0.74 -11.62 6.78
CA GLN A 46 -0.86 -12.74 5.84
C GLN A 46 -0.39 -12.34 4.43
N ARG A 47 -0.79 -11.16 3.92
CA ARG A 47 -0.34 -10.64 2.61
C ARG A 47 1.17 -10.45 2.58
N VAL A 48 1.74 -9.87 3.65
CA VAL A 48 3.18 -9.66 3.78
C VAL A 48 3.92 -11.00 3.89
N ALA A 49 3.43 -11.94 4.70
CA ALA A 49 4.06 -13.26 4.85
C ALA A 49 4.09 -14.05 3.53
N GLY A 50 3.00 -14.00 2.74
CA GLY A 50 2.97 -14.58 1.41
C GLY A 50 3.96 -13.92 0.45
N ALA A 51 4.13 -12.60 0.53
CA ALA A 51 5.07 -11.86 -0.31
C ALA A 51 6.56 -12.11 0.04
N LYS A 52 6.90 -12.52 1.27
CA LYS A 52 8.29 -12.69 1.71
C LYS A 52 9.10 -13.69 0.88
N ARG A 53 8.55 -14.88 0.59
CA ARG A 53 9.25 -15.89 -0.21
C ARG A 53 9.41 -15.46 -1.66
N GLY A 54 8.38 -14.83 -2.23
CA GLY A 54 8.43 -14.28 -3.58
C GLY A 54 9.48 -13.17 -3.70
N LEU A 55 9.59 -12.30 -2.70
CA LEU A 55 10.52 -11.17 -2.72
C LEU A 55 11.99 -11.61 -2.67
N VAL A 56 12.34 -12.61 -1.85
CA VAL A 56 13.72 -13.11 -1.76
C VAL A 56 14.17 -13.74 -3.09
N LEU A 57 13.35 -14.61 -3.68
CA LEU A 57 13.69 -15.25 -4.95
C LEU A 57 13.71 -14.24 -6.10
N THR A 58 12.79 -13.28 -6.10
CA THR A 58 12.75 -12.21 -7.10
C THR A 58 13.98 -11.31 -6.99
N ALA A 59 14.41 -10.96 -5.76
CA ALA A 59 15.63 -10.19 -5.55
C ALA A 59 16.89 -10.95 -6.02
N ALA A 60 17.01 -12.23 -5.66
CA ALA A 60 18.10 -13.07 -6.15
C ALA A 60 18.11 -13.19 -7.68
N GLY A 61 16.93 -13.40 -8.28
CA GLY A 61 16.76 -13.42 -9.74
C GLY A 61 17.12 -12.10 -10.40
N ALA A 62 16.77 -10.97 -9.79
CA ALA A 62 17.13 -9.64 -10.29
C ALA A 62 18.65 -9.40 -10.27
N VAL A 63 19.33 -9.85 -9.21
CA VAL A 63 20.80 -9.79 -9.14
C VAL A 63 21.45 -10.67 -10.21
N LEU A 64 20.98 -11.91 -10.38
CA LEU A 64 21.48 -12.81 -11.42
C LEU A 64 21.23 -12.26 -12.83
N ALA A 65 20.06 -11.66 -13.06
CA ALA A 65 19.75 -10.99 -14.33
C ALA A 65 20.72 -9.82 -14.59
N LEU A 66 21.04 -9.02 -13.58
CA LEU A 66 22.00 -7.92 -13.71
C LEU A 66 23.41 -8.43 -14.06
N VAL A 67 23.87 -9.50 -13.43
CA VAL A 67 25.16 -10.15 -13.76
C VAL A 67 25.15 -10.68 -15.18
N ALA A 68 24.08 -11.36 -15.60
CA ALA A 68 23.94 -11.88 -16.95
C ALA A 68 24.00 -10.76 -18.01
N VAL A 69 23.30 -9.65 -17.79
CA VAL A 69 23.34 -8.46 -18.66
C VAL A 69 24.78 -7.94 -18.80
N GLY A 70 25.53 -7.87 -17.70
CA GLY A 70 26.94 -7.47 -17.73
C GLY A 70 27.84 -8.44 -18.52
N LEU A 71 27.64 -9.75 -18.37
CA LEU A 71 28.39 -10.77 -19.11
C LEU A 71 28.09 -10.71 -20.61
N VAL A 72 26.82 -10.51 -21.01
CA VAL A 72 26.45 -10.32 -22.42
C VAL A 72 27.11 -9.06 -22.98
N ALA A 73 27.09 -7.95 -22.24
CA ALA A 73 27.75 -6.72 -22.69
C ALA A 73 29.27 -6.92 -22.89
N ALA A 74 29.94 -7.61 -21.97
CA ALA A 74 31.37 -7.91 -22.08
C ALA A 74 31.69 -8.83 -23.27
N LEU A 75 30.84 -9.83 -23.50
CA LEU A 75 30.94 -10.75 -24.64
C LEU A 75 30.76 -9.99 -25.96
N ASP A 76 29.72 -9.15 -26.06
CA ASP A 76 29.44 -8.34 -27.25
C ASP A 76 30.63 -7.43 -27.58
N VAL A 77 31.16 -6.70 -26.61
CA VAL A 77 32.33 -5.84 -26.82
C VAL A 77 33.53 -6.65 -27.31
N THR A 78 33.81 -7.80 -26.68
CA THR A 78 34.94 -8.66 -27.05
C THR A 78 34.78 -9.20 -28.47
N LEU A 79 33.57 -9.57 -28.86
CA LEU A 79 33.26 -10.05 -30.20
C LEU A 79 33.43 -8.92 -31.24
N LEU A 80 32.95 -7.71 -30.94
CA LEU A 80 33.10 -6.56 -31.83
C LEU A 80 34.55 -6.12 -31.98
N MET A 81 35.39 -6.27 -30.95
CA MET A 81 36.82 -5.95 -31.04
C MET A 81 37.58 -6.78 -32.11
N LEU A 82 37.02 -7.90 -32.57
CA LEU A 82 37.59 -8.70 -33.67
C LEU A 82 37.47 -8.01 -35.04
N VAL A 83 36.54 -7.07 -35.19
CA VAL A 83 36.20 -6.43 -36.48
C VAL A 83 36.30 -4.90 -36.45
N VAL A 84 36.20 -4.26 -35.28
CA VAL A 84 36.28 -2.79 -35.10
C VAL A 84 37.22 -2.42 -33.94
N PRO A 85 37.78 -1.20 -33.90
CA PRO A 85 38.61 -0.76 -32.78
C PRO A 85 37.84 -0.70 -31.45
N ALA A 86 38.57 -0.83 -30.33
CA ALA A 86 38.01 -0.94 -28.97
C ALA A 86 36.99 0.16 -28.62
N TRP A 87 37.29 1.42 -28.96
CA TRP A 87 36.40 2.54 -28.67
C TRP A 87 35.06 2.44 -29.42
N ALA A 88 35.08 1.95 -30.66
CA ALA A 88 33.88 1.77 -31.48
C ALA A 88 33.04 0.60 -30.98
N ALA A 89 33.68 -0.51 -30.57
CA ALA A 89 33.00 -1.65 -29.97
C ALA A 89 32.20 -1.23 -28.73
N VAL A 90 32.83 -0.51 -27.80
CA VAL A 90 32.16 -0.01 -26.59
C VAL A 90 31.01 0.94 -26.93
N ALA A 91 31.20 1.87 -27.88
CA ALA A 91 30.16 2.81 -28.28
C ALA A 91 28.95 2.10 -28.91
N ILE A 92 29.18 1.11 -29.78
CA ILE A 92 28.11 0.35 -30.44
C ILE A 92 27.33 -0.47 -29.39
N THR A 93 28.02 -1.23 -28.54
CA THR A 93 27.35 -2.02 -27.50
C THR A 93 26.55 -1.13 -26.54
N LEU A 94 27.07 0.05 -26.18
CA LEU A 94 26.35 1.01 -25.35
C LEU A 94 25.03 1.47 -26.00
N VAL A 95 25.05 1.82 -27.29
CA VAL A 95 23.84 2.24 -28.02
C VAL A 95 22.82 1.10 -28.08
N VAL A 96 23.25 -0.13 -28.37
CA VAL A 96 22.38 -1.31 -28.41
C VAL A 96 21.67 -1.52 -27.07
N PHE A 97 22.42 -1.46 -25.96
CA PHE A 97 21.86 -1.65 -24.62
C PHE A 97 20.95 -0.49 -24.20
N LEU A 98 21.26 0.75 -24.58
CA LEU A 98 20.38 1.90 -24.33
C LEU A 98 19.03 1.77 -25.05
N VAL A 99 19.04 1.33 -26.31
CA VAL A 99 17.80 1.08 -27.07
C VAL A 99 17.00 -0.04 -26.42
N ALA A 100 17.65 -1.17 -26.08
CA ALA A 100 16.99 -2.28 -25.41
C ALA A 100 16.40 -1.86 -24.05
N ALA A 101 17.16 -1.13 -23.23
CA ALA A 101 16.71 -0.60 -21.94
C ALA A 101 15.53 0.36 -22.11
N GLY A 102 15.57 1.25 -23.11
CA GLY A 102 14.46 2.15 -23.42
C GLY A 102 13.16 1.41 -23.76
N ILE A 103 13.25 0.35 -24.58
CA ILE A 103 12.10 -0.51 -24.91
C ILE A 103 11.58 -1.22 -23.66
N LEU A 104 12.46 -1.85 -22.88
CA LEU A 104 12.07 -2.55 -21.65
C LEU A 104 11.40 -1.60 -20.64
N LEU A 105 11.93 -0.39 -20.48
CA LEU A 105 11.37 0.63 -19.59
C LEU A 105 9.98 1.07 -20.08
N ALA A 106 9.81 1.32 -21.37
CA ALA A 106 8.52 1.70 -21.94
C ALA A 106 7.46 0.59 -21.76
N VAL A 107 7.83 -0.67 -22.00
CA VAL A 107 6.95 -1.82 -21.78
C VAL A 107 6.63 -2.00 -20.30
N GLY A 108 7.63 -1.86 -19.43
CA GLY A 108 7.49 -1.97 -17.98
C GLY A 108 6.52 -0.92 -17.42
N ILE A 109 6.68 0.35 -17.79
CA ILE A 109 5.77 1.43 -17.41
C ILE A 109 4.34 1.10 -17.86
N ARG A 110 4.17 0.64 -19.11
CA ARG A 110 2.85 0.30 -19.66
C ARG A 110 2.22 -0.94 -19.03
N GLY A 111 3.03 -1.86 -18.51
CA GLY A 111 2.60 -3.01 -17.73
C GLY A 111 2.10 -2.60 -16.34
N ILE A 112 2.83 -1.73 -15.64
CA ILE A 112 2.43 -1.19 -14.33
C ILE A 112 1.09 -0.45 -14.42
N SER A 113 0.90 0.36 -15.47
CA SER A 113 -0.37 1.06 -15.71
C SER A 113 -1.58 0.14 -15.95
N ARG A 114 -1.35 -1.14 -16.29
CA ARG A 114 -2.43 -2.12 -16.52
C ARG A 114 -2.63 -3.11 -15.37
N GLY A 115 -1.60 -3.33 -14.55
CA GLY A 115 -1.57 -4.36 -13.51
C GLY A 115 -2.08 -3.93 -12.14
N VAL A 116 -2.27 -2.63 -11.88
CA VAL A 116 -2.93 -2.15 -10.66
C VAL A 116 -4.42 -1.97 -10.99
N PRO A 117 -5.33 -2.83 -10.47
CA PRO A 117 -6.75 -2.60 -10.65
C PRO A 117 -7.07 -1.21 -10.09
N PRO A 118 -7.71 -0.31 -10.86
CA PRO A 118 -8.28 0.90 -10.29
C PRO A 118 -9.17 0.46 -9.13
N VAL A 119 -8.94 1.08 -7.97
CA VAL A 119 -9.58 0.84 -6.65
C VAL A 119 -10.96 0.16 -6.79
N PRO A 120 -11.24 -0.95 -6.06
CA PRO A 120 -12.44 -1.76 -6.25
C PRO A 120 -13.72 -0.91 -6.32
N ARG A 121 -14.28 -0.77 -7.54
CA ARG A 121 -15.55 -0.08 -7.76
C ARG A 121 -16.72 -0.80 -7.08
N ASP A 122 -16.54 -2.08 -6.77
CA ASP A 122 -17.53 -2.93 -6.10
C ASP A 122 -17.87 -2.44 -4.69
N THR A 123 -16.93 -1.76 -4.02
CA THR A 123 -17.18 -1.17 -2.69
C THR A 123 -18.21 -0.04 -2.72
N ILE A 124 -18.31 0.69 -3.85
CA ILE A 124 -19.30 1.76 -4.04
C ILE A 124 -20.68 1.16 -4.39
N ALA A 125 -20.70 0.06 -5.17
CA ALA A 125 -21.94 -0.66 -5.50
C ALA A 125 -22.55 -1.36 -4.27
N ALA A 126 -21.71 -1.97 -3.41
CA ALA A 126 -22.15 -2.60 -2.17
C ALA A 126 -22.71 -1.61 -1.14
N ALA A 127 -22.20 -0.36 -1.11
CA ALA A 127 -22.76 0.70 -0.29
C ALA A 127 -24.15 1.17 -0.81
N LYS A 128 -24.35 1.21 -2.13
CA LYS A 128 -25.61 1.62 -2.76
C LYS A 128 -26.74 0.60 -2.57
N ASN A 129 -26.46 -0.70 -2.64
CA ASN A 129 -27.47 -1.72 -2.38
C ASN A 129 -27.96 -1.72 -0.92
N ARG A 130 -27.12 -1.35 0.05
CA ARG A 130 -27.51 -1.34 1.47
C ARG A 130 -28.56 -0.27 1.79
N THR A 131 -28.53 0.86 1.08
CA THR A 131 -29.56 1.90 1.24
C THR A 131 -30.90 1.53 0.60
N GLU A 132 -30.89 0.72 -0.46
CA GLU A 132 -32.11 0.27 -1.15
C GLU A 132 -32.86 -0.81 -0.35
N ASP A 133 -32.14 -1.68 0.37
CA ASP A 133 -32.74 -2.77 1.16
C ASP A 133 -33.38 -2.28 2.48
N THR A 134 -32.86 -1.19 3.04
CA THR A 134 -33.37 -0.62 4.31
C THR A 134 -34.69 0.15 4.11
N GLY A 135 -34.94 0.71 2.92
CA GLY A 135 -36.19 1.41 2.61
C GLY A 135 -37.40 0.48 2.42
N THR A 136 -37.15 -0.79 2.09
CA THR A 136 -38.21 -1.77 1.81
C THR A 136 -38.82 -2.35 3.09
N HIS A 137 -38.04 -2.46 4.18
CA HIS A 137 -38.55 -2.91 5.47
C HIS A 137 -39.41 -1.87 6.21
N ALA A 138 -39.23 -0.58 5.94
CA ALA A 138 -40.03 0.49 6.55
C ALA A 138 -41.44 0.61 5.93
N ARG A 139 -41.66 0.04 4.74
CA ARG A 139 -42.94 0.10 4.01
C ARG A 139 -43.83 -1.13 4.21
N ALA A 140 -43.34 -2.14 4.92
CA ALA A 140 -44.05 -3.40 5.18
C ALA A 140 -44.75 -3.44 6.55
N ILE A 141 -44.73 -2.33 7.32
CA ILE A 141 -45.29 -2.23 8.68
C ILE A 141 -46.41 -1.16 8.77
N ASP A 142 -46.94 -0.73 7.63
CA ASP A 142 -48.09 0.18 7.49
C ASP A 142 -49.13 -0.49 6.58
#